data_AF-A0A382AX02-F1
#
_entry.id   AF-A0A382AX02-F1
#
_cell.length_a   1.000
_cell.length_b   1.000
_cell.length_c   1.000
_cell.angle_alpha   90.00
_cell.angle_beta   90.00
_cell.angle_gamma   90.00
#
_symmetry.space_group_name_H-M   'P 1'
#
loop_
_entity.id
_entity.type
_entity.pdbx_description
1 polymer ?
#
loop_
_entity_poly.entity_id
_entity_poly.type
_entity_poly.pdbx_seq_one_letter_code
_entity_poly.pdbx_strand_id
1 'polypeptide(L)'
;VLTTRFELLRDLLAGSRYFKLVCGAGNEDENEVRRLALIYTLAGANGFDVSATPSVVEACVQGIDLAYGHADQMGLEVPIRPFITVSVGMPGDHHVRKAFIIDDCVSCDLCIPVCPTDAIPETLEIIPELCIGCGNCEAACPPKVAAIRYRHNAKELGDLLPRCLSAGAENIELHAAVPGDEAILDEWAVVSGAQPENFVSMCLDRYHLSNVQLVDRIRAARDIAGERTMIQADGVPMSGGSDEFNTTLQAIAIADVIQKDLKAKDRAFHDLPVLLSGGTNGKTAEMARMCDVPYQGVSIGTHARWIVKEWVTLDDLEGDVGAIKSALVPAMDLVTRSIAA
;
A
#
# COMPACT_ATOMS: atom_id res chain seq x y z
N VAL A 1 22.09 -16.97 16.92
CA VAL A 1 21.78 -15.53 16.89
C VAL A 1 20.31 -15.44 16.56
N LEU A 2 19.51 -14.72 17.36
CA LEU A 2 18.10 -14.51 17.02
C LEU A 2 18.05 -13.69 15.73
N THR A 3 17.41 -14.21 14.67
CA THR A 3 17.24 -13.48 13.40
C THR A 3 16.48 -12.19 13.69
N THR A 4 17.04 -11.06 13.28
CA THR A 4 16.38 -9.75 13.43
C THR A 4 15.17 -9.63 12.51
N ARG A 5 14.24 -8.70 12.80
CA ARG A 5 13.11 -8.40 11.92
C ARG A 5 13.57 -7.97 10.52
N PHE A 6 14.63 -7.16 10.45
CA PHE A 6 15.27 -6.76 9.21
C PHE A 6 15.77 -7.96 8.40
N GLU A 7 16.51 -8.89 9.02
CA GLU A 7 17.01 -10.09 8.34
C GLU A 7 15.86 -10.98 7.85
N LEU A 8 14.78 -11.10 8.64
CA LEU A 8 13.62 -11.88 8.24
C LEU A 8 12.90 -11.27 7.02
N LEU A 9 12.74 -9.94 6.97
CA LEU A 9 12.18 -9.26 5.80
C LEU A 9 13.10 -9.40 4.59
N ARG A 10 14.41 -9.23 4.79
CA ARG A 10 15.41 -9.42 3.73
C ARG A 10 15.33 -10.81 3.12
N ASP A 11 15.19 -11.86 3.94
CA ASP A 11 15.10 -13.24 3.48
C ASP A 11 13.77 -13.52 2.74
N LEU A 12 12.67 -12.91 3.18
CA LEU A 12 11.38 -12.96 2.47
C LEU A 12 11.48 -12.33 1.07
N LEU A 13 12.10 -11.15 0.98
CA LEU A 13 12.29 -10.42 -0.28
C LEU A 13 13.23 -11.19 -1.20
N ALA A 14 14.36 -11.69 -0.70
CA ALA A 14 15.30 -12.50 -1.47
C ALA A 14 14.64 -13.77 -2.04
N GLY A 15 13.70 -14.35 -1.31
CA GLY A 15 12.90 -15.49 -1.77
C GLY A 15 11.77 -15.13 -2.74
N SER A 16 11.53 -13.85 -3.03
CA SER A 16 10.37 -13.39 -3.83
C SER A 16 9.01 -13.82 -3.26
N ARG A 17 8.93 -13.88 -1.92
CA ARG A 17 7.76 -14.38 -1.18
C ARG A 17 6.97 -13.28 -0.45
N TYR A 18 7.25 -12.01 -0.70
CA TYR A 18 6.61 -10.92 0.04
C TYR A 18 5.27 -10.51 -0.58
N PHE A 19 4.17 -10.75 0.15
CA PHE A 19 2.85 -10.21 -0.17
C PHE A 19 2.48 -9.11 0.83
N LYS A 20 2.18 -7.92 0.34
CA LYS A 20 1.73 -6.76 1.14
C LYS A 20 0.27 -6.42 0.81
N LEU A 21 -0.62 -6.50 1.78
CA LEU A 21 -1.97 -5.95 1.64
C LEU A 21 -1.90 -4.43 1.82
N VAL A 22 -2.40 -3.69 0.83
CA VAL A 22 -2.58 -2.24 0.98
C VAL A 22 -3.99 -1.97 1.51
N CYS A 23 -4.11 -1.49 2.74
CA CYS A 23 -5.37 -1.03 3.31
C CYS A 23 -5.75 0.37 2.77
N GLY A 24 -4.75 1.13 2.35
CA GLY A 24 -4.87 2.45 1.74
C GLY A 24 -4.23 3.51 2.62
N ALA A 25 -3.32 4.31 2.06
CA ALA A 25 -2.62 5.38 2.77
C ALA A 25 -3.57 6.43 3.36
N GLY A 26 -4.75 6.61 2.74
CA GLY A 26 -5.83 7.44 3.26
C GLY A 26 -6.95 6.68 3.96
N ASN A 27 -6.88 5.37 4.18
CA ASN A 27 -7.93 4.68 4.94
C ASN A 27 -7.67 4.80 6.44
N GLU A 28 -8.58 5.46 7.16
CA GLU A 28 -8.51 5.63 8.61
C GLU A 28 -9.67 4.93 9.35
N ASP A 29 -10.40 4.02 8.67
CA ASP A 29 -11.35 3.11 9.33
C ASP A 29 -10.60 2.00 10.07
N GLU A 30 -10.51 2.16 11.40
CA GLU A 30 -9.87 1.19 12.30
C GLU A 30 -10.55 -0.19 12.26
N ASN A 31 -11.87 -0.26 12.08
CA ASN A 31 -12.59 -1.53 12.03
C ASN A 31 -12.28 -2.28 10.73
N GLU A 32 -12.32 -1.57 9.60
CA GLU A 32 -11.98 -2.16 8.30
C GLU A 32 -10.53 -2.68 8.31
N VAL A 33 -9.59 -1.86 8.78
CA VAL A 33 -8.15 -2.22 8.84
C VAL A 33 -7.91 -3.43 9.74
N ARG A 34 -8.53 -3.47 10.92
CA ARG A 34 -8.43 -4.61 11.86
C ARG A 34 -8.96 -5.90 11.26
N ARG A 35 -10.10 -5.85 10.58
CA ARG A 35 -10.74 -7.01 9.94
C ARG A 35 -9.96 -7.50 8.72
N LEU A 36 -9.44 -6.59 7.91
CA LEU A 36 -8.53 -6.91 6.81
C LEU A 36 -7.25 -7.56 7.32
N ALA A 37 -6.66 -7.02 8.38
CA ALA A 37 -5.46 -7.57 9.00
C ALA A 37 -5.69 -8.99 9.55
N LEU A 38 -6.84 -9.23 10.16
CA LEU A 38 -7.27 -10.56 10.60
C LEU A 38 -7.30 -11.56 9.43
N ILE A 39 -8.07 -11.26 8.38
CA ILE A 39 -8.25 -12.17 7.24
C ILE A 39 -6.92 -12.43 6.53
N TYR A 40 -6.17 -11.38 6.19
CA TYR A 40 -4.97 -11.53 5.37
C TYR A 40 -3.77 -12.09 6.13
N THR A 41 -3.69 -11.90 7.45
CA THR A 41 -2.67 -12.59 8.26
C THR A 41 -2.89 -14.10 8.21
N LEU A 42 -4.13 -14.55 8.41
CA LEU A 42 -4.51 -15.96 8.28
C LEU A 42 -4.32 -16.49 6.85
N ALA A 43 -4.53 -15.64 5.85
CA ALA A 43 -4.34 -15.99 4.45
C ALA A 43 -2.85 -16.09 4.02
N GLY A 44 -1.92 -15.71 4.89
CA GLY A 44 -0.47 -15.80 4.66
C GLY A 44 0.19 -14.52 4.14
N ALA A 45 -0.49 -13.36 4.18
CA ALA A 45 0.16 -12.09 3.89
C ALA A 45 1.33 -11.84 4.86
N ASN A 46 2.42 -11.26 4.37
CA ASN A 46 3.60 -10.95 5.19
C ASN A 46 3.76 -9.46 5.45
N GLY A 47 2.94 -8.62 4.82
CA GLY A 47 2.99 -7.17 4.99
C GLY A 47 1.60 -6.55 5.00
N PHE A 48 1.48 -5.48 5.77
CA PHE A 48 0.38 -4.54 5.70
C PHE A 48 0.90 -3.15 5.39
N ASP A 49 0.09 -2.39 4.69
CA ASP A 49 0.34 -0.99 4.37
C ASP A 49 -0.90 -0.19 4.74
N VAL A 50 -0.74 0.66 5.76
CA VAL A 50 -1.84 1.38 6.42
C VAL A 50 -1.54 2.88 6.45
N SER A 51 -2.59 3.67 6.70
CA SER A 51 -2.44 5.10 6.96
C SER A 51 -1.44 5.37 8.09
N ALA A 52 -0.64 6.42 7.95
CA ALA A 52 0.25 6.92 8.99
C ALA A 52 -0.52 7.61 10.14
N THR A 53 -1.43 6.87 10.77
CA THR A 53 -2.22 7.30 11.92
C THR A 53 -2.05 6.25 13.03
N PRO A 54 -1.53 6.61 14.22
CA PRO A 54 -1.20 5.63 15.27
C PRO A 54 -2.35 4.69 15.66
N SER A 55 -3.59 5.17 15.75
CA SER A 55 -4.73 4.30 16.09
C SER A 55 -5.06 3.29 14.99
N VAL A 56 -4.82 3.64 13.72
CA VAL A 56 -4.94 2.71 12.58
C VAL A 56 -3.85 1.63 12.63
N VAL A 57 -2.63 2.01 13.02
CA VAL A 57 -1.53 1.05 13.26
C VAL A 57 -1.91 0.10 14.40
N GLU A 58 -2.42 0.61 15.52
CA GLU A 58 -2.90 -0.19 16.65
C GLU A 58 -4.03 -1.15 16.24
N ALA A 59 -4.97 -0.69 15.42
CA ALA A 59 -6.04 -1.52 14.88
C ALA A 59 -5.51 -2.66 13.98
N CYS A 60 -4.48 -2.37 13.17
CA CYS A 60 -3.79 -3.40 12.38
C CYS A 60 -3.09 -4.43 13.29
N VAL A 61 -2.40 -3.98 14.34
CA VAL A 61 -1.78 -4.85 15.36
C VAL A 61 -2.83 -5.77 16.01
N GLN A 62 -3.96 -5.22 16.42
CA GLN A 62 -5.07 -6.00 17.00
C GLN A 62 -5.61 -7.05 16.03
N GLY A 63 -5.75 -6.70 14.75
CA GLY A 63 -6.19 -7.64 13.71
C GLY A 63 -5.20 -8.81 13.52
N ILE A 64 -3.90 -8.52 13.51
CA ILE A 64 -2.85 -9.54 13.48
C ILE A 64 -2.93 -10.44 14.73
N ASP A 65 -3.12 -9.87 15.92
CA ASP A 65 -3.21 -10.65 17.16
C ASP A 65 -4.44 -11.56 17.20
N LEU A 66 -5.59 -11.07 16.72
CA LEU A 66 -6.79 -11.88 16.53
C LEU A 66 -6.54 -13.04 15.57
N ALA A 67 -5.79 -12.80 14.47
CA ALA A 67 -5.43 -13.85 13.53
C ALA A 67 -4.61 -14.96 14.18
N TYR A 68 -3.63 -14.64 15.03
CA TYR A 68 -2.88 -15.65 15.78
C TYR A 68 -3.80 -16.47 16.72
N GLY A 69 -4.74 -15.80 17.40
CA GLY A 69 -5.73 -16.49 18.25
C GLY A 69 -6.64 -17.44 17.47
N HIS A 70 -7.02 -17.08 16.25
CA HIS A 70 -7.83 -17.91 15.35
C HIS A 70 -7.02 -19.02 14.67
N ALA A 71 -5.76 -18.75 14.30
CA ALA A 71 -4.88 -19.71 13.63
C ALA A 71 -4.73 -21.01 14.44
N ASP A 72 -4.52 -20.87 15.76
CA ASP A 72 -4.43 -21.98 16.70
C ASP A 72 -5.70 -22.85 16.71
N GLN A 73 -6.88 -22.20 16.65
CA GLN A 73 -8.18 -22.90 16.63
C GLN A 73 -8.46 -23.60 15.30
N MET A 74 -7.92 -23.05 14.20
CA MET A 74 -8.12 -23.56 12.85
C MET A 74 -7.03 -24.57 12.42
N GLY A 75 -5.95 -24.73 13.21
CA GLY A 75 -4.80 -25.55 12.83
C GLY A 75 -4.03 -24.96 11.65
N LEU A 76 -4.02 -23.63 11.51
CA LEU A 76 -3.29 -22.89 10.49
C LEU A 76 -1.95 -22.43 11.06
N GLU A 77 -0.91 -22.46 10.22
CA GLU A 77 0.41 -21.93 10.58
C GLU A 77 0.60 -20.53 9.99
N VAL A 78 0.94 -19.55 10.85
CA VAL A 78 1.33 -18.20 10.43
C VAL A 78 2.80 -18.01 10.82
N PRO A 79 3.75 -18.45 9.94
CA PRO A 79 5.15 -18.63 10.33
C PRO A 79 5.88 -17.31 10.58
N ILE A 80 5.39 -16.22 9.98
CA ILE A 80 5.98 -14.89 10.10
C ILE A 80 4.89 -13.91 10.49
N ARG A 81 5.12 -13.22 11.62
CA ARG A 81 4.29 -12.08 11.98
C ARG A 81 4.42 -11.02 10.88
N PRO A 82 3.30 -10.59 10.26
CA PRO A 82 3.34 -9.62 9.17
C PRO A 82 3.99 -8.31 9.60
N PHE A 83 4.73 -7.70 8.69
CA PHE A 83 5.35 -6.39 8.87
C PHE A 83 4.32 -5.30 8.63
N ILE A 84 4.21 -4.31 9.53
CA ILE A 84 3.34 -3.16 9.31
C ILE A 84 4.15 -2.02 8.70
N THR A 85 3.69 -1.53 7.56
CA THR A 85 4.23 -0.35 6.86
C THR A 85 3.23 0.78 7.02
N VAL A 86 3.71 1.98 7.39
CA VAL A 86 2.90 3.20 7.28
C VAL A 86 3.30 3.96 6.03
N SER A 87 2.30 4.39 5.26
CA SER A 87 2.51 5.19 4.07
C SER A 87 2.28 6.66 4.35
N VAL A 88 3.25 7.47 3.92
CA VAL A 88 3.18 8.92 3.94
C VAL A 88 3.41 9.45 2.54
N GLY A 89 2.88 10.64 2.27
CA GLY A 89 2.94 11.25 0.96
C GLY A 89 3.29 12.72 1.07
N MET A 90 3.89 13.23 0.01
CA MET A 90 4.29 14.63 -0.08
C MET A 90 3.08 15.56 -0.23
N PRO A 91 3.22 16.86 0.08
CA PRO A 91 2.28 17.87 -0.40
C PRO A 91 2.11 17.76 -1.93
N GLY A 92 0.87 17.56 -2.39
CA GLY A 92 0.54 17.31 -3.80
C GLY A 92 0.42 15.84 -4.20
N ASP A 93 0.77 14.89 -3.34
CA ASP A 93 0.51 13.48 -3.57
C ASP A 93 -0.99 13.15 -3.42
N HIS A 94 -1.50 12.36 -4.36
CA HIS A 94 -2.91 11.98 -4.40
C HIS A 94 -3.26 10.80 -3.48
N HIS A 95 -2.28 10.10 -2.92
CA HIS A 95 -2.50 9.00 -1.99
C HIS A 95 -2.84 9.45 -0.56
N VAL A 96 -2.41 10.66 -0.17
CA VAL A 96 -2.58 11.22 1.18
C VAL A 96 -3.45 12.47 1.25
N ARG A 97 -4.08 12.84 0.12
CA ARG A 97 -5.02 13.96 0.07
C ARG A 97 -6.41 13.53 0.50
N LYS A 98 -7.12 14.38 1.24
CA LYS A 98 -8.51 14.15 1.62
C LYS A 98 -9.41 15.09 0.85
N ALA A 99 -10.39 14.55 0.14
CA ALA A 99 -11.36 15.34 -0.60
C ALA A 99 -12.34 16.02 0.36
N PHE A 100 -12.78 17.22 0.02
CA PHE A 100 -13.90 17.90 0.66
C PHE A 100 -14.73 18.66 -0.39
N ILE A 101 -16.01 18.83 -0.10
CA ILE A 101 -16.95 19.55 -0.97
C ILE A 101 -17.05 21.00 -0.48
N ILE A 102 -16.94 21.96 -1.41
CA ILE A 102 -17.12 23.40 -1.13
C ILE A 102 -18.52 23.87 -1.51
N ASP A 103 -18.88 25.08 -1.07
CA ASP A 103 -20.21 25.69 -1.23
C ASP A 103 -20.68 25.86 -2.68
N ASP A 104 -19.76 25.78 -3.66
CA ASP A 104 -20.09 25.80 -5.09
C ASP A 104 -20.90 24.56 -5.53
N CYS A 105 -21.01 23.53 -4.68
CA CYS A 105 -21.73 22.30 -4.96
C CYS A 105 -23.21 22.55 -5.30
N VAL A 106 -23.67 21.93 -6.39
CA VAL A 106 -25.07 22.03 -6.86
C VAL A 106 -25.92 20.80 -6.51
N SER A 107 -25.44 19.95 -5.61
CA SER A 107 -26.14 18.73 -5.14
C SER A 107 -26.67 17.83 -6.27
N CYS A 108 -25.81 17.51 -7.24
CA CYS A 108 -26.16 16.65 -8.38
C CYS A 108 -25.94 15.16 -8.13
N ASP A 109 -25.39 14.79 -6.97
CA ASP A 109 -25.16 13.43 -6.48
C ASP A 109 -24.25 12.51 -7.33
N LEU A 110 -23.69 13.01 -8.44
CA LEU A 110 -22.81 12.25 -9.35
C LEU A 110 -21.53 11.74 -8.68
N CYS A 111 -21.05 12.40 -7.62
CA CYS A 111 -19.86 12.01 -6.89
C CYS A 111 -20.06 10.79 -5.98
N ILE A 112 -21.30 10.51 -5.56
CA ILE A 112 -21.64 9.41 -4.64
C ILE A 112 -21.30 8.04 -5.25
N PRO A 113 -21.87 7.61 -6.39
CA PRO A 113 -21.69 6.26 -6.91
C PRO A 113 -20.29 5.97 -7.45
N VAL A 114 -19.44 6.99 -7.65
CA VAL A 114 -18.07 6.84 -8.16
C VAL A 114 -17.04 6.71 -7.03
N CYS A 115 -17.44 6.90 -5.78
CA CYS A 115 -16.54 6.76 -4.63
C CYS A 115 -16.29 5.27 -4.33
N PRO A 116 -15.05 4.76 -4.46
CA PRO A 116 -14.77 3.33 -4.29
C PRO A 116 -14.83 2.86 -2.83
N THR A 117 -14.82 3.79 -1.88
CA THR A 117 -14.81 3.52 -0.43
C THR A 117 -16.08 4.00 0.26
N ASP A 118 -17.13 4.32 -0.51
CA ASP A 118 -18.43 4.76 0.02
C ASP A 118 -18.32 5.98 0.99
N ALA A 119 -17.28 6.80 0.82
CA ALA A 119 -16.96 7.94 1.70
C ALA A 119 -17.87 9.17 1.53
N ILE A 120 -18.81 9.13 0.57
CA ILE A 120 -19.69 10.27 0.22
C ILE A 120 -21.15 9.86 0.47
N PRO A 121 -21.72 10.15 1.64
CA PRO A 121 -23.14 9.91 1.93
C PRO A 121 -24.06 10.87 1.15
N GLU A 122 -25.37 10.60 1.19
CA GLU A 122 -26.41 11.46 0.59
C GLU A 122 -26.42 12.91 1.13
N THR A 123 -25.82 13.14 2.30
CA THR A 123 -25.63 14.49 2.86
C THR A 123 -24.57 15.31 2.12
N LEU A 124 -23.80 14.69 1.22
CA LEU A 124 -22.69 15.30 0.47
C LEU A 124 -21.60 15.91 1.38
N GLU A 125 -21.47 15.37 2.59
CA GLU A 125 -20.36 15.66 3.49
C GLU A 125 -19.39 14.48 3.44
N ILE A 126 -18.25 14.67 2.78
CA ILE A 126 -17.25 13.60 2.63
C ILE A 126 -16.73 13.21 4.01
N ILE A 127 -16.84 11.92 4.35
CA ILE A 127 -16.30 11.33 5.57
C ILE A 127 -14.78 11.21 5.38
N PRO A 128 -13.96 12.05 6.03
CA PRO A 128 -12.52 12.08 5.77
C PRO A 128 -11.84 10.75 6.04
N GLU A 129 -12.31 9.99 7.02
CA GLU A 129 -11.72 8.73 7.47
C GLU A 129 -11.82 7.63 6.40
N LEU A 130 -12.90 7.63 5.62
CA LEU A 130 -13.11 6.70 4.49
C LEU A 130 -12.51 7.22 3.18
N CYS A 131 -12.19 8.51 3.10
CA CYS A 131 -11.68 9.12 1.89
C CYS A 131 -10.21 8.75 1.66
N ILE A 132 -9.96 8.06 0.55
CA ILE A 132 -8.61 7.65 0.12
C ILE A 132 -7.99 8.58 -0.94
N GLY A 133 -8.56 9.77 -1.18
CA GLY A 133 -7.96 10.77 -2.08
C GLY A 133 -7.98 10.45 -3.59
N CYS A 134 -8.61 9.36 -4.03
CA CYS A 134 -8.51 8.82 -5.39
C CYS A 134 -8.91 9.81 -6.53
N GLY A 135 -9.80 10.75 -6.26
CA GLY A 135 -10.22 11.78 -7.22
C GLY A 135 -11.29 11.41 -8.23
N ASN A 136 -11.91 10.23 -8.11
CA ASN A 136 -13.09 9.88 -8.91
C ASN A 136 -14.23 10.90 -8.75
N CYS A 137 -14.45 11.41 -7.54
CA CYS A 137 -15.47 12.43 -7.27
C CYS A 137 -15.15 13.78 -7.94
N GLU A 138 -13.88 14.16 -8.04
CA GLU A 138 -13.44 15.37 -8.76
C GLU A 138 -13.71 15.23 -10.25
N ALA A 139 -13.36 14.08 -10.84
CA ALA A 139 -13.60 13.80 -12.26
C ALA A 139 -15.10 13.75 -12.61
N ALA A 140 -15.94 13.24 -11.70
CA ALA A 140 -17.40 13.20 -11.88
C ALA A 140 -18.08 14.56 -11.65
N CYS A 141 -17.44 15.48 -10.91
CA CYS A 141 -18.00 16.80 -10.65
C CYS A 141 -18.05 17.62 -11.95
N PRO A 142 -19.19 18.26 -12.31
CA PRO A 142 -19.29 19.06 -13.52
C PRO A 142 -18.16 20.11 -13.59
N PRO A 143 -17.39 20.21 -14.69
CA PRO A 143 -16.22 21.09 -14.75
C PRO A 143 -16.50 22.57 -14.48
N LYS A 144 -17.73 23.04 -14.74
CA LYS A 144 -18.17 24.41 -14.44
C LYS A 144 -18.47 24.64 -12.96
N VAL A 145 -18.75 23.58 -12.22
CA VAL A 145 -19.03 23.60 -10.79
C VAL A 145 -17.73 23.40 -10.03
N ALA A 146 -16.99 22.34 -10.37
CA ALA A 146 -15.69 22.00 -9.79
C ALA A 146 -15.69 22.19 -8.26
N ALA A 147 -16.62 21.55 -7.55
CA ALA A 147 -16.81 21.74 -6.10
C ALA A 147 -15.98 20.78 -5.24
N ILE A 148 -15.18 19.89 -5.84
CA ILE A 148 -14.28 19.00 -5.09
C ILE A 148 -12.93 19.69 -4.90
N ARG A 149 -12.45 19.75 -3.66
CA ARG A 149 -11.12 20.25 -3.30
C ARG A 149 -10.41 19.26 -2.39
N TYR A 150 -9.12 19.48 -2.17
CA TYR A 150 -8.28 18.58 -1.38
C TYR A 150 -7.57 19.30 -0.25
N ARG A 151 -7.53 18.66 0.92
CA ARG A 151 -6.63 19.02 2.01
C ARG A 151 -5.52 18.00 2.08
N HIS A 152 -4.32 18.46 2.42
CA HIS A 152 -3.21 17.59 2.79
C HIS A 152 -3.09 17.62 4.32
N ASN A 153 -2.90 16.46 4.94
CA ASN A 153 -2.63 16.39 6.36
C ASN A 153 -1.14 16.69 6.59
N ALA A 154 -0.78 17.97 6.56
CA ALA A 154 0.59 18.43 6.75
C ALA A 154 1.02 18.36 8.23
N LYS A 155 0.94 17.15 8.82
CA LYS A 155 1.61 16.88 10.10
C LYS A 155 3.11 16.78 9.82
N GLU A 156 3.96 17.33 10.69
CA GLU A 156 5.41 17.12 10.58
C GLU A 156 5.71 15.61 10.72
N LEU A 157 6.27 15.02 9.66
CA LEU A 157 6.66 13.61 9.62
C LEU A 157 7.58 13.23 10.80
N GLY A 158 8.43 14.17 11.24
CA GLY A 158 9.34 13.99 12.36
C GLY A 158 8.67 13.59 13.68
N ASP A 159 7.45 14.07 13.93
CA ASP A 159 6.68 13.72 15.14
C ASP A 159 5.73 12.54 14.91
N LEU A 160 5.19 12.42 13.69
CA LEU A 160 4.19 11.41 13.35
C LEU A 160 4.80 10.01 13.23
N LEU A 161 5.94 9.89 12.54
CA LEU A 161 6.55 8.60 12.23
C LEU A 161 7.00 7.86 13.51
N PRO A 162 7.67 8.50 14.50
CA PRO A 162 8.02 7.82 15.76
C PRO A 162 6.81 7.30 16.53
N ARG A 163 5.67 8.02 16.47
CA ARG A 163 4.42 7.58 17.10
C ARG A 163 3.84 6.35 16.40
N CYS A 164 3.89 6.30 15.07
CA CYS A 164 3.48 5.12 14.31
C CYS A 164 4.38 3.91 14.58
N LEU A 165 5.70 4.12 14.66
CA LEU A 165 6.65 3.06 15.03
C LEU A 165 6.37 2.53 16.44
N SER A 166 6.10 3.44 17.39
CA SER A 166 5.74 3.07 18.77
C SER A 166 4.41 2.31 18.85
N ALA A 167 3.48 2.59 17.94
CA ALA A 167 2.20 1.89 17.82
C ALA A 167 2.31 0.49 17.18
N GLY A 168 3.45 0.16 16.56
CA GLY A 168 3.71 -1.17 15.98
C GLY A 168 4.10 -1.18 14.50
N ALA A 169 4.23 -0.02 13.86
CA ALA A 169 4.79 0.05 12.51
C ALA A 169 6.27 -0.36 12.53
N GLU A 170 6.70 -1.09 11.51
CA GLU A 170 8.08 -1.54 11.36
C GLU A 170 8.74 -0.90 10.14
N ASN A 171 7.99 -0.62 9.09
CA ASN A 171 8.50 -0.01 7.86
C ASN A 171 7.79 1.33 7.61
N ILE A 172 8.40 2.19 6.80
CA ILE A 172 7.81 3.45 6.37
C ILE A 172 7.91 3.53 4.85
N GLU A 173 6.83 3.92 4.20
CA GLU A 173 6.76 4.14 2.76
C GLU A 173 6.54 5.63 2.47
N LEU A 174 7.36 6.18 1.56
CA LEU A 174 7.18 7.53 1.02
C LEU A 174 6.69 7.45 -0.43
N HIS A 175 5.53 8.02 -0.68
CA HIS A 175 5.07 8.31 -2.04
C HIS A 175 5.83 9.51 -2.60
N ALA A 176 6.72 9.24 -3.56
CA ALA A 176 7.65 10.21 -4.12
C ALA A 176 7.44 10.41 -5.64
N ALA A 177 6.20 10.20 -6.09
CA ALA A 177 5.77 10.32 -7.48
C ALA A 177 5.47 11.78 -7.92
N VAL A 178 6.20 12.75 -7.37
CA VAL A 178 6.03 14.19 -7.70
C VAL A 178 7.25 14.75 -8.44
N PRO A 179 7.11 15.88 -9.17
CA PRO A 179 8.24 16.55 -9.81
C PRO A 179 9.22 17.15 -8.79
N GLY A 180 10.51 17.15 -9.13
CA GLY A 180 11.57 17.79 -8.34
C GLY A 180 12.22 16.89 -7.29
N ASP A 181 13.54 16.77 -7.31
CA ASP A 181 14.27 15.80 -6.46
C ASP A 181 14.64 16.35 -5.07
N GLU A 182 14.92 17.64 -4.93
CA GLU A 182 15.48 18.21 -3.69
C GLU A 182 14.53 18.01 -2.49
N ALA A 183 13.27 18.45 -2.62
CA ALA A 183 12.28 18.29 -1.56
C ALA A 183 11.95 16.81 -1.26
N ILE A 184 11.94 15.95 -2.29
CA ILE A 184 11.75 14.50 -2.12
C ILE A 184 12.86 13.89 -1.28
N LEU A 185 14.11 14.25 -1.57
CA LEU A 185 15.26 13.68 -0.87
C LEU A 185 15.39 14.20 0.56
N ASP A 186 14.99 15.44 0.83
CA ASP A 186 14.88 15.97 2.19
C ASP A 186 13.84 15.19 3.01
N GLU A 187 12.64 14.97 2.46
CA GLU A 187 11.62 14.15 3.11
C GLU A 187 12.06 12.69 3.25
N TRP A 188 12.73 12.14 2.24
CA TRP A 188 13.29 10.79 2.29
C TRP A 188 14.34 10.65 3.39
N ALA A 189 15.16 11.67 3.64
CA ALA A 189 16.11 11.68 4.75
C ALA A 189 15.40 11.65 6.10
N VAL A 190 14.27 12.37 6.25
CA VAL A 190 13.42 12.31 7.46
C VAL A 190 12.84 10.91 7.64
N VAL A 191 12.28 10.32 6.59
CA VAL A 191 11.72 8.95 6.61
C VAL A 191 12.79 7.91 6.97
N SER A 192 13.95 7.98 6.31
CA SER A 192 15.09 7.08 6.55
C SER A 192 15.65 7.22 7.96
N GLY A 193 15.72 8.45 8.49
CA GLY A 193 16.16 8.75 9.85
C GLY A 193 15.17 8.31 10.93
N ALA A 194 13.86 8.34 10.64
CA ALA A 194 12.83 7.87 11.56
C ALA A 194 12.88 6.35 11.77
N GLN A 195 13.24 5.57 10.74
CA GLN A 195 13.36 4.11 10.82
C GLN A 195 14.79 3.63 10.49
N PRO A 196 15.72 3.62 11.47
CA PRO A 196 17.10 3.18 11.25
C PRO A 196 17.30 1.66 11.25
N GLU A 197 16.35 0.88 11.80
CA GLU A 197 16.51 -0.54 12.10
C GLU A 197 15.85 -1.46 11.06
N ASN A 198 15.02 -0.94 10.17
CA ASN A 198 14.28 -1.75 9.18
C ASN A 198 14.18 -1.06 7.81
N PHE A 199 13.52 -1.74 6.85
CA PHE A 199 13.33 -1.24 5.50
C PHE A 199 12.49 0.04 5.47
N VAL A 200 12.89 0.93 4.57
CA VAL A 200 12.09 2.08 4.13
C VAL A 200 11.83 1.95 2.64
N SER A 201 10.59 2.19 2.22
CA SER A 201 10.15 2.03 0.83
C SER A 201 9.92 3.37 0.16
N MET A 202 10.41 3.52 -1.07
CA MET A 202 10.06 4.66 -1.92
C MET A 202 9.12 4.18 -3.03
N CYS A 203 7.91 4.75 -3.07
CA CYS A 203 6.89 4.46 -4.05
C CYS A 203 7.02 5.45 -5.21
N LEU A 204 7.30 4.92 -6.41
CA LEU A 204 7.65 5.70 -7.60
C LEU A 204 6.83 5.27 -8.79
N ASP A 205 6.22 6.26 -9.46
CA ASP A 205 5.58 6.09 -10.75
C ASP A 205 6.45 6.68 -11.90
N ARG A 206 5.91 6.63 -13.12
CA ARG A 206 6.52 7.25 -14.31
C ARG A 206 5.65 8.34 -14.93
N TYR A 207 4.70 8.89 -14.18
CA TYR A 207 3.84 9.98 -14.66
C TYR A 207 4.66 11.27 -14.86
N HIS A 208 5.56 11.56 -13.91
CA HIS A 208 6.45 12.72 -13.96
C HIS A 208 7.92 12.39 -14.17
N LEU A 209 8.28 11.11 -14.23
CA LEU A 209 9.66 10.64 -14.34
C LEU A 209 9.91 9.93 -15.67
N SER A 210 10.91 10.41 -16.41
CA SER A 210 11.55 9.61 -17.44
C SER A 210 12.29 8.42 -16.81
N ASN A 211 12.67 7.41 -17.62
CA ASN A 211 13.44 6.25 -17.13
C ASN A 211 14.76 6.68 -16.47
N VAL A 212 15.41 7.72 -17.00
CA VAL A 212 16.67 8.23 -16.43
C VAL A 212 16.42 8.84 -15.06
N GLN A 213 15.41 9.70 -14.93
CA GLN A 213 15.07 10.34 -13.65
C GLN A 213 14.62 9.32 -12.60
N LEU A 214 13.85 8.30 -13.00
CA LEU A 214 13.46 7.20 -12.12
C LEU A 214 14.70 6.52 -11.53
N VAL A 215 15.66 6.13 -12.38
CA VAL A 215 16.87 5.43 -11.95
C VAL A 215 17.76 6.33 -11.08
N ASP A 216 17.93 7.59 -11.46
CA ASP A 216 18.75 8.54 -10.69
C ASP A 216 18.14 8.84 -9.32
N ARG A 217 16.82 8.92 -9.22
CA ARG A 217 16.11 9.06 -7.93
C ARG A 217 16.30 7.83 -7.05
N ILE A 218 16.24 6.62 -7.61
CA ILE A 218 16.50 5.38 -6.86
C ILE A 218 17.95 5.36 -6.34
N ARG A 219 18.93 5.83 -7.12
CA ARG A 219 20.33 5.95 -6.66
C ARG A 219 20.44 6.92 -5.49
N ALA A 220 19.87 8.11 -5.60
CA ALA A 220 19.89 9.09 -4.53
C ALA A 220 19.17 8.59 -3.26
N ALA A 221 18.06 7.86 -3.41
CA ALA A 221 17.37 7.23 -2.29
C ALA A 221 18.23 6.15 -1.60
N ARG A 222 19.00 5.38 -2.39
CA ARG A 222 19.95 4.37 -1.91
C ARG A 222 21.14 4.99 -1.20
N ASP A 223 21.63 6.14 -1.63
CA ASP A 223 22.73 6.84 -0.95
C ASP A 223 22.33 7.27 0.48
N ILE A 224 21.04 7.55 0.71
CA ILE A 224 20.52 7.97 2.02
C ILE A 224 20.14 6.78 2.91
N ALA A 225 19.45 5.76 2.38
CA ALA A 225 18.91 4.66 3.18
C ALA A 225 19.75 3.37 3.12
N GLY A 226 20.72 3.27 2.20
CA GLY A 226 21.58 2.10 2.04
C GLY A 226 20.80 0.82 1.75
N GLU A 227 21.25 -0.31 2.30
CA GLU A 227 20.61 -1.62 2.10
C GLU A 227 19.16 -1.71 2.59
N ARG A 228 18.68 -0.72 3.35
CA ARG A 228 17.29 -0.62 3.81
C ARG A 228 16.34 -0.08 2.74
N THR A 229 16.84 0.41 1.60
CA THR A 229 16.00 0.92 0.51
C THR A 229 15.22 -0.22 -0.15
N MET A 230 13.90 -0.06 -0.21
CA MET A 230 12.98 -0.82 -1.04
C MET A 230 12.31 0.11 -2.05
N ILE A 231 12.00 -0.38 -3.25
CA ILE A 231 11.26 0.39 -4.26
C ILE A 231 9.92 -0.27 -4.55
N GLN A 232 8.84 0.51 -4.53
CA GLN A 232 7.58 0.12 -5.14
C GLN A 232 7.46 0.73 -6.53
N ALA A 233 7.35 -0.15 -7.52
CA ALA A 233 7.04 0.19 -8.89
C ALA A 233 5.54 0.48 -9.00
N ASP A 234 5.15 1.74 -8.78
CA ASP A 234 3.76 2.19 -8.71
C ASP A 234 3.20 2.43 -10.12
N GLY A 235 2.33 1.53 -10.57
CA GLY A 235 1.75 1.57 -11.91
C GLY A 235 0.75 2.71 -12.09
N VAL A 236 -0.55 2.36 -12.14
CA VAL A 236 -1.61 3.38 -12.13
C VAL A 236 -2.34 3.25 -10.79
N PRO A 237 -2.09 4.16 -9.84
CA PRO A 237 -2.72 4.16 -8.54
C PRO A 237 -4.23 3.96 -8.60
N MET A 238 -4.74 3.19 -7.64
CA MET A 238 -6.19 2.98 -7.46
C MET A 238 -6.96 2.37 -8.64
N SER A 239 -6.29 1.96 -9.73
CA SER A 239 -6.92 1.39 -10.93
C SER A 239 -7.14 -0.13 -10.88
N GLY A 240 -6.63 -0.81 -9.84
CA GLY A 240 -6.69 -2.27 -9.68
C GLY A 240 -8.06 -2.81 -9.29
N GLY A 241 -9.15 -2.12 -9.64
CA GLY A 241 -10.52 -2.57 -9.38
C GLY A 241 -10.96 -3.73 -10.29
N SER A 242 -10.44 -3.80 -11.52
CA SER A 242 -10.65 -4.93 -12.43
C SER A 242 -9.53 -5.96 -12.32
N ASP A 243 -9.88 -7.26 -12.35
CA ASP A 243 -8.92 -8.38 -12.31
C ASP A 243 -8.42 -8.75 -13.71
N GLU A 244 -7.74 -7.80 -14.35
CA GLU A 244 -7.31 -7.86 -15.74
C GLU A 244 -5.80 -7.63 -15.88
N PHE A 245 -5.19 -8.17 -16.94
CA PHE A 245 -3.77 -7.94 -17.22
C PHE A 245 -3.44 -6.46 -17.47
N ASN A 246 -4.34 -5.72 -18.11
CA ASN A 246 -4.08 -4.37 -18.61
C ASN A 246 -3.71 -3.38 -17.48
N THR A 247 -4.43 -3.45 -16.35
CA THR A 247 -4.20 -2.55 -15.20
C THR A 247 -2.83 -2.78 -14.54
N THR A 248 -2.25 -3.98 -14.70
CA THR A 248 -0.95 -4.36 -14.12
C THR A 248 0.26 -3.88 -14.95
N LEU A 249 0.03 -3.50 -16.22
CA LEU A 249 1.10 -3.28 -17.19
C LEU A 249 2.10 -2.21 -16.76
N GLN A 250 1.63 -1.11 -16.16
CA GLN A 250 2.50 0.00 -15.78
C GLN A 250 3.44 -0.39 -14.63
N ALA A 251 2.94 -1.08 -13.62
CA ALA A 251 3.74 -1.57 -12.50
C ALA A 251 4.88 -2.49 -12.99
N ILE A 252 4.55 -3.40 -13.91
CA ILE A 252 5.50 -4.35 -14.48
C ILE A 252 6.49 -3.65 -15.41
N ALA A 253 6.05 -2.67 -16.19
CA ALA A 253 6.93 -1.87 -17.05
C ALA A 253 7.93 -1.03 -16.23
N ILE A 254 7.52 -0.47 -15.09
CA ILE A 254 8.41 0.24 -14.17
C ILE A 254 9.43 -0.73 -13.58
N ALA A 255 8.99 -1.89 -13.10
CA ALA A 255 9.89 -2.93 -12.59
C ALA A 255 10.90 -3.38 -13.66
N ASP A 256 10.47 -3.60 -14.90
CA ASP A 256 11.35 -3.95 -16.02
C ASP A 256 12.45 -2.90 -16.28
N VAL A 257 12.09 -1.61 -16.22
CA VAL A 257 13.05 -0.51 -16.31
C VAL A 257 14.07 -0.59 -15.17
N ILE A 258 13.63 -0.79 -13.92
CA ILE A 258 14.55 -0.92 -12.78
C ILE A 258 15.48 -2.13 -12.96
N GLN A 259 14.94 -3.26 -13.43
CA GLN A 259 15.71 -4.48 -13.66
C GLN A 259 16.79 -4.26 -14.73
N LYS A 260 16.45 -3.68 -15.88
CA LYS A 260 17.35 -3.53 -17.03
C LYS A 260 18.30 -2.33 -16.93
N ASP A 261 17.80 -1.20 -16.44
CA ASP A 261 18.53 0.07 -16.46
C ASP A 261 19.27 0.38 -15.17
N LEU A 262 18.96 -0.34 -14.07
CA LEU A 262 19.68 -0.24 -12.81
C LEU A 262 20.32 -1.57 -12.43
N LYS A 263 19.53 -2.59 -12.08
CA LYS A 263 20.04 -3.80 -11.41
C LYS A 263 20.96 -4.66 -12.28
N ALA A 264 20.68 -4.77 -13.57
CA ALA A 264 21.54 -5.48 -14.52
C ALA A 264 22.86 -4.74 -14.83
N LYS A 265 22.92 -3.43 -14.59
CA LYS A 265 24.05 -2.56 -14.95
C LYS A 265 24.92 -2.19 -13.76
N ASP A 266 24.37 -2.23 -12.54
CA ASP A 266 25.06 -1.84 -11.32
C ASP A 266 24.89 -2.91 -10.23
N ARG A 267 26.01 -3.55 -9.87
CA ARG A 267 26.03 -4.65 -8.89
C ARG A 267 25.64 -4.19 -7.49
N ALA A 268 25.80 -2.91 -7.14
CA ALA A 268 25.39 -2.37 -5.85
C ALA A 268 23.86 -2.43 -5.65
N PHE A 269 23.10 -2.58 -6.74
CA PHE A 269 21.63 -2.63 -6.71
C PHE A 269 21.09 -4.02 -7.05
N HIS A 270 21.94 -5.03 -7.26
CA HIS A 270 21.49 -6.37 -7.65
C HIS A 270 20.43 -6.94 -6.69
N ASP A 271 20.62 -6.68 -5.39
CA ASP A 271 19.74 -7.15 -4.32
C ASP A 271 18.72 -6.09 -3.89
N LEU A 272 18.59 -4.96 -4.61
CA LEU A 272 17.56 -3.96 -4.35
C LEU A 272 16.17 -4.61 -4.49
N PRO A 273 15.35 -4.63 -3.41
CA PRO A 273 14.02 -5.20 -3.48
C PRO A 273 13.09 -4.30 -4.30
N VAL A 274 12.42 -4.89 -5.29
CA VAL A 274 11.39 -4.22 -6.09
C VAL A 274 10.05 -4.90 -5.84
N LEU A 275 9.08 -4.12 -5.37
CA LEU A 275 7.69 -4.55 -5.22
C LEU A 275 6.85 -4.04 -6.38
N LEU A 276 5.99 -4.89 -6.94
CA LEU A 276 4.95 -4.46 -7.87
C LEU A 276 3.81 -3.81 -7.07
N SER A 277 3.41 -2.59 -7.41
CA SER A 277 2.35 -1.84 -6.74
C SER A 277 1.58 -0.98 -7.74
N GLY A 278 0.42 -0.44 -7.36
CA GLY A 278 -0.34 0.48 -8.23
C GLY A 278 -1.01 -0.19 -9.43
N GLY A 279 -2.34 -0.34 -9.38
CA GLY A 279 -3.08 -1.02 -10.45
C GLY A 279 -2.96 -2.54 -10.44
N THR A 280 -2.28 -3.09 -9.43
CA THR A 280 -2.06 -4.53 -9.24
C THR A 280 -3.32 -5.25 -8.76
N ASN A 281 -3.42 -6.52 -9.12
CA ASN A 281 -4.55 -7.42 -8.89
C ASN A 281 -4.10 -8.90 -8.98
N GLY A 282 -5.05 -9.82 -9.07
CA GLY A 282 -4.82 -11.25 -9.19
C GLY A 282 -3.98 -11.71 -10.39
N LYS A 283 -3.89 -10.90 -11.45
CA LYS A 283 -3.13 -11.19 -12.68
C LYS A 283 -1.71 -10.65 -12.68
N THR A 284 -1.32 -9.87 -11.67
CA THR A 284 -0.03 -9.17 -11.64
C THR A 284 1.16 -10.13 -11.68
N ALA A 285 1.17 -11.13 -10.82
CA ALA A 285 2.24 -12.13 -10.78
C ALA A 285 2.31 -13.00 -12.04
N GLU A 286 1.15 -13.37 -12.59
CA GLU A 286 1.05 -14.09 -13.86
C GLU A 286 1.67 -13.28 -15.00
N MET A 287 1.31 -12.00 -15.11
CA MET A 287 1.83 -11.10 -16.13
C MET A 287 3.35 -10.89 -16.00
N ALA A 288 3.84 -10.67 -14.79
CA ALA A 288 5.27 -10.48 -14.55
C ALA A 288 6.08 -11.72 -14.99
N ARG A 289 5.56 -12.93 -14.70
CA ARG A 289 6.13 -14.20 -15.17
C ARG A 289 6.08 -14.33 -16.69
N MET A 290 4.97 -13.98 -17.33
CA MET A 290 4.85 -14.01 -18.80
C MET A 290 5.82 -13.07 -19.51
N CYS A 291 6.25 -12.00 -18.84
CA CYS A 291 7.18 -11.02 -19.36
C CYS A 291 8.64 -11.24 -18.91
N ASP A 292 8.92 -12.30 -18.15
CA ASP A 292 10.24 -12.54 -17.54
C ASP A 292 10.76 -11.35 -16.73
N VAL A 293 9.88 -10.63 -16.02
CA VAL A 293 10.23 -9.48 -15.17
C VAL A 293 10.33 -9.94 -13.71
N PRO A 294 11.54 -10.02 -13.13
CA PRO A 294 11.70 -10.43 -11.74
C PRO A 294 11.23 -9.34 -10.77
N TYR A 295 10.66 -9.76 -9.64
CA TYR A 295 10.21 -8.91 -8.55
C TYR A 295 10.38 -9.66 -7.22
N GLN A 296 10.49 -8.93 -6.10
CA GLN A 296 10.73 -9.51 -4.77
C GLN A 296 9.43 -9.60 -3.93
N GLY A 297 8.39 -8.91 -4.37
CA GLY A 297 7.06 -9.02 -3.80
C GLY A 297 6.01 -8.18 -4.52
N VAL A 298 4.78 -8.23 -4.04
CA VAL A 298 3.65 -7.50 -4.62
C VAL A 298 2.80 -6.87 -3.54
N SER A 299 2.35 -5.65 -3.80
CA SER A 299 1.47 -4.88 -2.94
C SER A 299 0.11 -4.79 -3.62
N ILE A 300 -0.94 -5.39 -3.06
CA ILE A 300 -2.28 -5.39 -3.67
C ILE A 300 -3.27 -4.71 -2.72
N GLY A 301 -3.96 -3.68 -3.22
CA GLY A 301 -4.93 -2.89 -2.46
C GLY A 301 -6.38 -3.13 -2.88
N THR A 302 -6.86 -2.34 -3.84
CA THR A 302 -8.28 -2.32 -4.27
C THR A 302 -8.84 -3.71 -4.54
N HIS A 303 -8.18 -4.52 -5.37
CA HIS A 303 -8.62 -5.88 -5.68
C HIS A 303 -8.71 -6.75 -4.42
N ALA A 304 -7.67 -6.72 -3.58
CA ALA A 304 -7.56 -7.52 -2.37
C ALA A 304 -8.67 -7.17 -1.35
N ARG A 305 -8.96 -5.89 -1.15
CA ARG A 305 -10.07 -5.45 -0.28
C ARG A 305 -11.43 -5.83 -0.88
N TRP A 306 -11.59 -5.70 -2.20
CA TRP A 306 -12.85 -5.99 -2.88
C TRP A 306 -13.24 -7.47 -2.78
N ILE A 307 -12.30 -8.40 -3.00
CA ILE A 307 -12.61 -9.84 -2.97
C ILE A 307 -13.03 -10.36 -1.59
N VAL A 308 -12.82 -9.59 -0.52
CA VAL A 308 -13.28 -9.93 0.84
C VAL A 308 -14.31 -8.95 1.41
N LYS A 309 -14.79 -7.99 0.60
CA LYS A 309 -15.62 -6.85 1.08
C LYS A 309 -16.85 -7.33 1.85
N GLU A 310 -17.52 -8.39 1.37
CA GLU A 310 -18.76 -8.88 1.98
C GLU A 310 -18.59 -9.37 3.42
N TRP A 311 -17.41 -9.90 3.78
CA TRP A 311 -17.13 -10.37 5.14
C TRP A 311 -16.60 -9.25 6.04
N VAL A 312 -15.74 -8.37 5.51
CA VAL A 312 -15.17 -7.24 6.26
C VAL A 312 -16.26 -6.30 6.75
N THR A 313 -17.42 -6.24 6.08
CA THR A 313 -18.57 -5.43 6.49
C THR A 313 -19.48 -6.10 7.52
N LEU A 314 -19.25 -7.36 7.91
CA LEU A 314 -20.07 -8.05 8.92
C LEU A 314 -19.77 -7.51 10.33
N ASP A 315 -20.84 -7.26 11.10
CA ASP A 315 -20.73 -6.72 12.47
C ASP A 315 -19.91 -7.63 13.41
N ASP A 316 -20.09 -8.95 13.31
CA ASP A 316 -19.46 -9.96 14.17
C ASP A 316 -18.41 -10.83 13.44
N LEU A 317 -17.75 -10.29 12.40
CA LEU A 317 -16.72 -11.05 11.67
C LEU A 317 -15.66 -11.65 12.61
N GLU A 318 -15.22 -10.91 13.62
CA GLU A 318 -14.13 -11.30 14.51
C GLU A 318 -14.47 -12.49 15.40
N GLY A 319 -15.76 -12.68 15.73
CA GLY A 319 -16.28 -13.83 16.48
C GLY A 319 -16.77 -14.98 15.59
N ASP A 320 -17.11 -14.71 14.33
CA ASP A 320 -17.66 -15.69 13.40
C ASP A 320 -16.57 -16.45 12.64
N VAL A 321 -16.11 -17.56 13.23
CA VAL A 321 -15.15 -18.50 12.62
C VAL A 321 -15.61 -19.01 11.25
N GLY A 322 -16.92 -19.12 11.01
CA GLY A 322 -17.47 -19.56 9.73
C GLY A 322 -17.32 -18.50 8.64
N ALA A 323 -17.60 -17.24 8.98
CA ALA A 323 -17.38 -16.10 8.11
C ALA A 323 -15.88 -15.92 7.79
N ILE A 324 -15.01 -16.00 8.82
CA ILE A 324 -13.56 -15.93 8.62
C ILE A 324 -13.11 -17.00 7.63
N LYS A 325 -13.45 -18.28 7.85
CA LYS A 325 -13.08 -19.38 6.94
C LYS A 325 -13.56 -19.16 5.50
N SER A 326 -14.74 -18.56 5.33
CA SER A 326 -15.28 -18.24 4.01
C SER A 326 -14.46 -17.14 3.33
N ALA A 327 -14.10 -16.09 4.07
CA ALA A 327 -13.24 -15.00 3.58
C ALA A 327 -11.80 -15.46 3.25
N LEU A 328 -11.29 -16.49 3.94
CA LEU A 328 -9.95 -17.04 3.68
C LEU A 328 -9.82 -17.65 2.29
N VAL A 329 -10.88 -18.22 1.72
CA VAL A 329 -10.81 -18.91 0.42
C VAL A 329 -10.30 -17.97 -0.70
N PRO A 330 -10.95 -16.82 -0.98
CA PRO A 330 -10.45 -15.90 -1.99
C PRO A 330 -9.14 -15.21 -1.58
N ALA A 331 -8.94 -14.93 -0.28
CA ALA A 331 -7.72 -14.28 0.19
C ALA A 331 -6.47 -15.17 0.04
N MET A 332 -6.55 -16.45 0.41
CA MET A 332 -5.45 -17.41 0.28
C MET A 332 -5.10 -17.68 -1.18
N ASP A 333 -6.10 -17.79 -2.06
CA ASP A 333 -5.88 -17.90 -3.51
C ASP A 333 -5.09 -16.70 -4.03
N LEU A 334 -5.51 -15.48 -3.67
CA LEU A 334 -4.82 -14.26 -4.08
C LEU A 334 -3.38 -14.23 -3.56
N VAL A 335 -3.14 -14.49 -2.28
CA VAL A 335 -1.79 -14.48 -1.69
C VAL A 335 -0.90 -15.50 -2.40
N THR A 336 -1.36 -16.76 -2.50
CA THR A 336 -0.57 -17.87 -3.03
C THR A 336 -0.16 -17.67 -4.49
N ARG A 337 -1.08 -17.20 -5.34
CA ARG A 337 -0.79 -17.01 -6.78
C ARG A 337 0.10 -15.79 -7.07
N SER A 338 0.17 -14.86 -6.11
CA SER A 338 0.84 -13.56 -6.21
C SER A 338 2.33 -13.59 -5.89
N ILE A 339 2.77 -14.60 -5.14
CA ILE A 339 4.17 -14.79 -4.75
C ILE A 339 4.81 -15.96 -5.49
N ALA A 340 6.14 -16.03 -5.49
CA ALA A 340 6.84 -17.21 -5.97
C ALA A 340 6.58 -18.40 -5.03
N ALA A 341 6.42 -19.60 -5.60
CA ALA A 341 6.30 -20.85 -4.85
C ALA A 341 7.66 -21.29 -4.29
#